data_AF-A0A2G6WNU7-F1
#
_entry.id   AF-A0A2G6WNU7-F1
#
_cell.length_a   1.000
_cell.length_b   1.000
_cell.length_c   1.000
_cell.angle_alpha   90.00
_cell.angle_beta   90.00
_cell.angle_gamma   90.00
#
_symmetry.space_group_name_H-M   'P 1'
#
loop_
_entity.id
_entity.type
_entity.pdbx_description
1 polymer ?
#
loop_
_entity_poly.entity_id
_entity_poly.type
_entity_poly.pdbx_seq_one_letter_code
_entity_poly.pdbx_strand_id
1 'polypeptide(L)'
;MKQDIDYFNGMSTEDLLNRFMQKLYSKTEFIQYNDPDDFFDPEQEYGNYITQCIAKERDFIRELIRSTSAEAGTILTEELIEEMVQQKREDINKLTGSAIEDYIEKISVTYIDPVSECNQKYLVIRWLCRLWKFIKSLFGR
;
A
#
# COMPACT_ATOMS: atom_id res chain seq x y z
N MET A 1 25.58 9.97 -36.75
CA MET A 1 24.98 8.78 -36.13
C MET A 1 24.46 9.23 -34.77
N LYS A 2 23.14 9.32 -34.55
CA LYS A 2 22.63 9.57 -33.19
C LYS A 2 22.93 8.30 -32.39
N GLN A 3 23.79 8.40 -31.37
CA GLN A 3 23.87 7.34 -30.37
C GLN A 3 22.49 7.28 -29.72
N ASP A 4 21.88 6.09 -29.76
CA ASP A 4 20.69 5.82 -28.98
C ASP A 4 21.12 5.82 -27.51
N ILE A 5 20.65 6.79 -26.73
CA ILE A 5 21.02 6.92 -25.33
C ILE A 5 20.16 5.92 -24.56
N ASP A 6 20.81 5.00 -23.85
CA ASP A 6 20.12 4.09 -22.95
C ASP A 6 19.73 4.82 -21.67
N TYR A 7 18.52 5.39 -21.64
CA TYR A 7 17.99 6.11 -20.48
C TYR A 7 17.64 5.23 -19.28
N PHE A 8 17.76 3.91 -19.40
CA PHE A 8 17.46 2.95 -18.34
C PHE A 8 18.73 2.30 -17.76
N ASN A 9 19.92 2.82 -18.09
CA ASN A 9 21.20 2.40 -17.52
C ASN A 9 21.41 0.88 -17.54
N GLY A 10 21.12 0.24 -18.68
CA GLY A 10 21.24 -1.19 -18.89
C GLY A 10 20.17 -2.05 -18.22
N MET A 11 19.22 -1.46 -17.49
CA MET A 11 18.13 -2.21 -16.87
C MET A 11 17.11 -2.66 -17.91
N SER A 12 16.90 -3.98 -17.98
CA SER A 12 15.83 -4.56 -18.79
C SER A 12 14.45 -4.31 -18.16
N THR A 13 13.40 -4.50 -18.95
CA THR A 13 12.02 -4.45 -18.44
C THR A 13 11.79 -5.54 -17.39
N GLU A 14 12.43 -6.71 -17.55
CA GLU A 14 12.42 -7.82 -16.61
C GLU A 14 13.11 -7.46 -15.28
N ASP A 15 14.22 -6.71 -15.32
CA ASP A 15 14.90 -6.27 -14.09
C ASP A 15 14.04 -5.32 -13.27
N LEU A 16 13.39 -4.37 -13.95
CA LEU A 16 12.44 -3.43 -13.33
C LEU A 16 11.22 -4.18 -12.78
N LEU A 17 10.69 -5.15 -13.53
CA LEU A 17 9.62 -6.02 -13.06
C LEU A 17 10.03 -6.80 -11.80
N ASN A 18 11.19 -7.45 -11.81
CA ASN A 18 11.67 -8.22 -10.67
C ASN A 18 11.86 -7.33 -9.44
N ARG A 19 12.40 -6.13 -9.61
CA ARG A 19 12.51 -5.12 -8.53
C ARG A 19 11.13 -4.76 -7.97
N PHE A 20 10.17 -4.45 -8.84
CA PHE A 20 8.80 -4.13 -8.43
C PHE A 20 8.16 -5.30 -7.67
N MET A 21 8.30 -6.53 -8.18
CA MET A 21 7.74 -7.74 -7.56
C MET A 21 8.38 -8.04 -6.21
N GLN A 22 9.70 -7.93 -6.08
CA GLN A 22 10.40 -8.05 -4.80
C GLN A 22 9.87 -7.04 -3.78
N LYS A 23 9.60 -5.81 -4.23
CA LYS A 23 9.04 -4.80 -3.34
C LYS A 23 7.62 -5.14 -2.96
N LEU A 24 6.76 -5.48 -3.93
CA LEU A 24 5.37 -5.83 -3.73
C LEU A 24 5.26 -7.00 -2.72
N TYR A 25 5.98 -8.08 -2.95
CA TYR A 25 5.98 -9.27 -2.09
C TYR A 25 6.76 -9.12 -0.77
N SER A 26 7.35 -7.95 -0.48
CA SER A 26 8.05 -7.72 0.79
C SER A 26 7.11 -7.62 2.01
N LYS A 27 5.81 -7.48 1.78
CA LYS A 27 4.75 -7.55 2.79
C LYS A 27 3.56 -8.24 2.16
N THR A 28 3.09 -9.34 2.75
CA THR A 28 1.89 -10.08 2.31
C THR A 28 0.85 -10.19 3.41
N GLU A 29 1.17 -9.75 4.62
CA GLU A 29 0.32 -9.82 5.79
C GLU A 29 -0.10 -8.39 6.19
N PHE A 30 -1.40 -8.20 6.37
CA PHE A 30 -1.99 -6.91 6.72
C PHE A 30 -2.96 -7.07 7.88
N ILE A 31 -3.10 -6.02 8.67
CA ILE A 31 -4.05 -5.95 9.76
C ILE A 31 -5.06 -4.87 9.40
N GLN A 32 -6.35 -5.19 9.46
CA GLN A 32 -7.43 -4.26 9.10
C GLN A 32 -8.47 -4.20 10.21
N TYR A 33 -9.03 -3.01 10.42
CA TYR A 33 -10.04 -2.78 11.45
C TYR A 33 -11.46 -3.00 10.94
N ASN A 34 -11.68 -2.89 9.64
CA ASN A 34 -12.98 -3.05 8.99
C ASN A 34 -12.84 -4.00 7.80
N ASP A 35 -13.84 -4.86 7.62
CA ASP A 35 -13.99 -5.64 6.39
C ASP A 35 -14.39 -4.69 5.26
N PRO A 36 -13.68 -4.66 4.11
CA PRO A 36 -14.03 -3.76 3.03
C PRO A 36 -15.36 -4.14 2.39
N ASP A 37 -16.11 -3.12 1.95
CA ASP A 37 -17.33 -3.32 1.17
C ASP A 37 -17.04 -3.86 -0.25
N ASP A 38 -15.79 -3.70 -0.73
CA ASP A 38 -15.29 -4.15 -2.04
C ASP A 38 -14.07 -5.08 -1.91
N PHE A 39 -13.93 -6.02 -2.85
CA PHE A 39 -12.79 -6.94 -2.92
C PHE A 39 -11.43 -6.23 -3.05
N PHE A 40 -11.41 -5.00 -3.56
CA PHE A 40 -10.25 -4.11 -3.57
C PHE A 40 -10.66 -2.70 -3.19
N ASP A 41 -10.20 -2.23 -2.04
CA ASP A 41 -10.39 -0.85 -1.59
C ASP A 41 -9.00 -0.18 -1.41
N PRO A 42 -8.67 0.87 -2.19
CA PRO A 42 -7.38 1.53 -2.12
C PRO A 42 -7.12 2.26 -0.79
N GLU A 43 -8.17 2.54 0.00
CA GLU A 43 -8.04 3.15 1.33
C GLU A 43 -7.67 2.12 2.40
N GLN A 44 -7.86 0.82 2.11
CA GLN A 44 -7.46 -0.27 2.99
C GLN A 44 -5.94 -0.45 3.03
N GLU A 45 -5.45 -1.06 4.12
CA GLU A 45 -4.02 -1.25 4.37
C GLU A 45 -3.25 -1.89 3.21
N TYR A 46 -3.78 -2.95 2.59
CA TYR A 46 -3.11 -3.61 1.46
C TYR A 46 -3.25 -2.80 0.15
N GLY A 47 -4.38 -2.14 -0.08
CA GLY A 47 -4.61 -1.29 -1.26
C GLY A 47 -3.70 -0.06 -1.26
N ASN A 48 -3.55 0.58 -0.09
CA ASN A 48 -2.60 1.67 0.13
C ASN A 48 -1.15 1.19 -0.12
N TYR A 49 -0.80 0.01 0.39
CA TYR A 49 0.53 -0.55 0.17
C TYR A 49 0.84 -0.84 -1.31
N ILE A 50 -0.10 -1.42 -2.06
CA ILE A 50 0.04 -1.63 -3.51
C ILE A 50 0.25 -0.29 -4.22
N THR A 51 -0.57 0.71 -3.90
CA THR A 51 -0.49 2.07 -4.46
C THR A 51 0.88 2.70 -4.19
N GLN A 52 1.40 2.57 -2.96
CA GLN A 52 2.75 3.04 -2.62
C GLN A 52 3.85 2.30 -3.38
N CYS A 53 3.71 1.01 -3.62
CA CYS A 53 4.68 0.25 -4.41
C CYS A 53 4.70 0.73 -5.87
N ILE A 54 3.53 0.99 -6.45
CA ILE A 54 3.41 1.54 -7.81
C ILE A 54 4.05 2.94 -7.90
N ALA A 55 3.76 3.82 -6.93
CA ALA A 55 4.34 5.16 -6.89
C ALA A 55 5.87 5.12 -6.77
N LYS A 56 6.41 4.30 -5.87
CA LYS A 56 7.87 4.12 -5.69
C LYS A 56 8.55 3.57 -6.94
N GLU A 57 7.86 2.72 -7.70
CA GLU A 57 8.39 2.22 -8.98
C GLU A 57 8.43 3.33 -10.04
N ARG A 58 7.37 4.14 -10.17
CA ARG A 58 7.37 5.30 -11.07
C ARG A 58 8.49 6.27 -10.72
N ASP A 59 8.66 6.59 -9.44
CA ASP A 59 9.71 7.51 -8.98
C ASP A 59 11.10 6.95 -9.28
N PHE A 60 11.30 5.65 -9.10
CA PHE A 60 12.57 5.00 -9.44
C PHE A 60 12.90 5.11 -10.93
N ILE A 61 11.95 4.80 -11.81
CA ILE A 61 12.14 4.92 -13.27
C ILE A 61 12.43 6.38 -13.64
N ARG A 62 11.72 7.34 -13.01
CA ARG A 62 11.95 8.78 -13.24
C ARG A 62 13.38 9.19 -12.87
N GLU A 63 13.85 8.78 -11.69
CA GLU A 63 15.21 9.09 -11.24
C GLU A 63 16.29 8.38 -12.07
N LEU A 64 16.01 7.19 -12.58
CA LEU A 64 16.88 6.47 -13.51
C LEU A 64 17.07 7.25 -14.82
N ILE A 65 15.98 7.76 -15.39
CA ILE A 65 16.02 8.59 -16.60
C ILE A 65 16.76 9.90 -16.32
N ARG A 66 16.45 10.57 -15.21
CA ARG A 66 17.10 11.83 -14.83
C ARG A 66 18.60 11.66 -14.64
N SER A 67 19.04 10.69 -13.85
CA SER A 67 20.46 10.41 -13.63
C SER A 67 21.18 10.10 -14.94
N THR A 68 20.64 9.21 -15.76
CA THR A 68 21.27 8.84 -17.04
C THR A 68 21.30 10.00 -18.04
N SER A 69 20.24 10.82 -18.09
CA SER A 69 20.23 12.02 -18.93
C SER A 69 21.29 13.04 -18.50
N ALA A 70 21.48 13.23 -17.19
CA ALA A 70 22.49 14.11 -16.64
C ALA A 70 23.91 13.61 -16.94
N GLU A 71 24.16 12.30 -16.80
CA GLU A 71 25.44 11.67 -17.15
C GLU A 71 25.75 11.79 -18.65
N ALA A 72 24.74 11.67 -19.51
CA ALA A 72 24.86 11.86 -20.95
C ALA A 72 24.92 13.35 -21.37
N GLY A 73 24.83 14.29 -20.44
CA GLY A 73 24.80 15.73 -20.71
C GLY A 73 23.58 16.20 -21.51
N THR A 74 22.48 15.44 -21.47
CA THR A 74 21.24 15.71 -22.20
C THR A 74 20.19 16.31 -21.29
N ILE A 75 19.53 17.38 -21.74
CA ILE A 75 18.44 18.02 -20.99
C ILE A 75 17.12 17.51 -21.56
N LEU A 76 16.39 16.71 -20.77
CA LEU A 76 15.03 16.28 -21.09
C LEU A 76 14.03 17.22 -20.42
N THR A 77 12.89 17.46 -21.08
CA THR A 77 11.76 18.14 -20.45
C THR A 77 11.04 17.18 -19.50
N GLU A 78 10.35 17.71 -18.50
CA GLU A 78 9.57 16.87 -17.56
C GLU A 78 8.47 16.09 -18.30
N GLU A 79 7.85 16.69 -19.32
CA GLU A 79 6.85 16.02 -20.18
C GLU A 79 7.44 14.78 -20.85
N LEU A 80 8.64 14.89 -21.43
CA LEU A 80 9.30 13.77 -22.11
C LEU A 80 9.72 12.68 -21.11
N ILE A 81 10.16 13.06 -19.91
CA ILE A 81 10.46 12.11 -18.83
C ILE A 81 9.19 11.35 -18.44
N GLU A 82 8.06 12.03 -18.25
CA GLU A 82 6.80 11.37 -17.90
C GLU A 82 6.28 10.45 -19.01
N GLU A 83 6.42 10.84 -20.28
CA GLU A 83 6.12 9.96 -21.42
C GLU A 83 6.95 8.68 -21.39
N MET A 84 8.26 8.81 -21.14
CA MET A 84 9.17 7.66 -21.06
C MET A 84 8.87 6.76 -19.85
N VAL A 85 8.58 7.35 -18.68
CA VAL A 85 8.15 6.60 -17.49
C VAL A 85 6.86 5.83 -17.79
N GLN A 86 5.88 6.50 -18.40
CA GLN A 86 4.59 5.89 -18.73
C GLN A 86 4.77 4.74 -19.73
N GLN A 87 5.53 4.95 -20.81
CA GLN A 87 5.80 3.91 -21.79
C GLN A 87 6.49 2.70 -21.17
N LYS A 88 7.50 2.93 -20.32
CA LYS A 88 8.21 1.82 -19.65
C LYS A 88 7.29 1.06 -18.70
N ARG A 89 6.41 1.76 -17.97
CA ARG A 89 5.39 1.13 -17.10
C ARG A 89 4.40 0.29 -17.90
N GLU A 90 3.99 0.74 -19.08
CA GLU A 90 3.14 -0.06 -19.97
C GLU A 90 3.84 -1.32 -20.44
N ASP A 91 5.13 -1.25 -20.75
CA ASP A 91 5.92 -2.42 -21.14
C ASP A 91 6.08 -3.40 -19.97
N ILE A 92 6.31 -2.91 -18.75
CA ILE A 92 6.30 -3.73 -17.53
C ILE A 92 4.92 -4.39 -17.38
N ASN A 93 3.83 -3.64 -17.49
CA ASN A 93 2.47 -4.17 -17.32
C ASN A 93 2.15 -5.28 -18.34
N LYS A 94 2.63 -5.16 -19.60
CA LYS A 94 2.48 -6.22 -20.62
C LYS A 94 3.17 -7.53 -20.22
N LEU A 95 4.32 -7.46 -19.55
CA LEU A 95 5.01 -8.65 -19.02
C LEU A 95 4.32 -9.21 -17.77
N THR A 96 3.79 -8.30 -16.93
CA THR A 96 3.28 -8.62 -15.60
C THR A 96 1.89 -9.27 -15.64
N GLY A 97 1.06 -8.93 -16.64
CA GLY A 97 -0.30 -9.46 -16.74
C GLY A 97 -1.10 -9.26 -15.44
N SER A 98 -1.52 -10.38 -14.83
CA SER A 98 -2.30 -10.43 -13.59
C SER A 98 -1.47 -10.36 -12.31
N ALA A 99 -0.16 -10.05 -12.31
CA ALA A 99 0.65 -10.28 -11.10
C ALA A 99 0.23 -9.48 -9.85
N ILE A 100 -0.49 -8.36 -10.01
CA ILE A 100 -1.12 -7.65 -8.88
C ILE A 100 -2.31 -8.46 -8.35
N GLU A 101 -3.13 -9.05 -9.21
CA GLU A 101 -4.22 -9.95 -8.83
C GLU A 101 -3.66 -11.21 -8.14
N ASP A 102 -2.63 -11.84 -8.72
CA ASP A 102 -1.94 -12.99 -8.11
C ASP A 102 -1.32 -12.65 -6.74
N TYR A 103 -0.89 -11.39 -6.57
CA TYR A 103 -0.40 -10.89 -5.28
C TYR A 103 -1.57 -10.70 -4.30
N ILE A 104 -2.68 -10.11 -4.73
CA ILE A 104 -3.90 -9.95 -3.91
C ILE A 104 -4.39 -11.31 -3.40
N GLU A 105 -4.38 -12.35 -4.22
CA GLU A 105 -4.76 -13.71 -3.80
C GLU A 105 -3.86 -14.29 -2.70
N LYS A 106 -2.61 -13.82 -2.58
CA LYS A 106 -1.64 -14.26 -1.57
C LYS A 106 -1.65 -13.40 -0.32
N ILE A 107 -2.39 -12.29 -0.32
CA ILE A 107 -2.49 -11.42 0.83
C ILE A 107 -3.29 -12.12 1.94
N SER A 108 -2.73 -12.14 3.14
CA SER A 108 -3.45 -12.53 4.35
C SER A 108 -3.85 -11.28 5.14
N VAL A 109 -5.14 -11.11 5.37
CA VAL A 109 -5.67 -10.00 6.18
C VAL A 109 -6.17 -10.54 7.52
N THR A 110 -5.62 -10.00 8.61
CA THR A 110 -6.15 -10.21 9.95
C THR A 110 -7.10 -9.07 10.31
N TYR A 111 -8.38 -9.38 10.50
CA TYR A 111 -9.37 -8.39 10.92
C TYR A 111 -9.40 -8.26 12.45
N ILE A 112 -9.17 -7.05 12.95
CA ILE A 112 -9.37 -6.72 14.36
C ILE A 112 -10.80 -6.24 14.50
N ASP A 113 -11.67 -7.08 15.06
CA ASP A 113 -13.01 -6.69 15.47
C ASP A 113 -12.87 -5.55 16.50
N PRO A 114 -13.39 -4.34 16.24
CA PRO A 114 -13.39 -3.28 17.22
C PRO A 114 -14.34 -3.71 18.33
N VAL A 115 -13.80 -4.41 19.33
CA VAL A 115 -14.53 -4.87 20.50
C VAL A 115 -15.34 -3.68 21.00
N SER A 116 -16.66 -3.82 20.89
CA SER A 116 -17.63 -2.83 21.35
C SER A 116 -17.35 -2.44 22.79
N GLU A 117 -16.60 -1.34 23.00
CA GLU A 117 -16.37 -0.70 24.30
C GLU A 117 -17.71 -0.33 24.99
N CYS A 118 -18.82 -0.40 24.24
CA CYS A 118 -20.16 -0.17 24.72
C CYS A 118 -20.56 -1.13 25.86
N ASN A 119 -20.17 -2.42 25.85
CA ASN A 119 -20.65 -3.36 26.87
C ASN A 119 -19.93 -3.27 28.22
N GLN A 120 -18.68 -2.80 28.28
CA GLN A 120 -17.96 -2.68 29.55
C GLN A 120 -18.47 -1.49 30.39
N LYS A 121 -18.80 -0.35 29.77
CA LYS A 121 -19.38 0.81 30.49
C LYS A 121 -20.70 0.44 31.19
N TYR A 122 -21.59 -0.29 30.53
CA TYR A 122 -22.87 -0.68 31.14
C TYR A 122 -22.71 -1.69 32.28
N LEU A 123 -21.75 -2.63 32.20
CA LEU A 123 -21.50 -3.58 33.29
C LEU A 123 -20.97 -2.89 34.54
N VAL A 124 -20.02 -1.95 34.38
CA VAL A 124 -19.46 -1.18 35.51
C VAL A 124 -20.52 -0.26 36.12
N ILE A 125 -21.30 0.45 35.31
CA ILE A 125 -22.40 1.31 35.81
C ILE A 125 -23.46 0.47 36.52
N ARG A 126 -23.83 -0.70 35.99
CA ARG A 126 -24.82 -1.60 36.60
C ARG A 126 -24.32 -2.16 37.93
N TRP A 127 -23.04 -2.49 38.03
CA TRP A 127 -22.40 -2.91 39.28
C TRP A 127 -22.37 -1.78 40.31
N LEU A 128 -21.94 -0.58 39.91
CA LEU A 128 -21.90 0.60 40.77
C LEU A 128 -23.29 0.98 41.30
N CYS A 129 -24.32 0.96 40.44
CA CYS A 129 -25.70 1.20 40.85
C CYS A 129 -26.23 0.15 41.85
N ARG A 130 -25.88 -1.13 41.68
CA ARG A 130 -26.25 -2.19 42.64
C ARG A 130 -25.53 -2.01 43.97
N LEU A 131 -24.22 -1.74 43.92
CA LEU A 131 -23.39 -1.51 45.11
C LEU A 131 -23.91 -0.29 45.90
N TRP A 132 -24.25 0.79 45.20
CA TRP A 132 -24.76 2.01 45.83
C TRP A 132 -26.14 1.81 46.47
N LYS A 133 -27.05 1.04 45.84
CA LYS A 133 -28.32 0.65 46.46
C LYS A 133 -28.12 -0.16 47.74
N PHE A 134 -27.16 -1.09 47.74
CA PHE A 134 -26.85 -1.91 48.90
C PHE A 134 -26.29 -1.08 50.06
N ILE A 135 -25.33 -0.18 49.78
CA ILE A 135 -24.79 0.75 50.78
C ILE A 135 -25.91 1.64 51.35
N LYS A 136 -26.78 2.20 50.49
CA LYS A 136 -27.89 3.05 50.94
C LYS A 136 -28.87 2.30 51.86
N SER A 137 -29.08 1.00 51.66
CA SER A 137 -29.92 0.19 52.56
C SER A 137 -29.27 -0.09 53.92
N LEU A 138 -27.95 -0.01 54.04
CA LEU A 138 -27.24 -0.23 55.32
C LEU A 138 -27.23 1.01 56.21
N PHE A 139 -27.31 2.21 55.63
CA PHE A 139 -27.31 3.49 56.35
C PHE A 139 -28.69 4.17 56.41
N GLY A 140 -29.71 3.57 55.79
CA GLY A 140 -31.10 4.03 55.85
C GLY A 140 -31.87 3.37 56.98
N ARG A 141 -31.54 3.69 58.23
CA ARG A 141 -32.40 3.46 59.39
C ARG A 141 -32.42 4.72 60.25
#